data_AF-A0A1Y6FLP7-F1
#
_entry.id   AF-A0A1Y6FLP7-F1
#
_cell.length_a   1.000
_cell.length_b   1.000
_cell.length_c   1.000
_cell.angle_alpha   90.00
_cell.angle_beta   90.00
_cell.angle_gamma   90.00
#
_symmetry.space_group_name_H-M   'P 1'
#
loop_
_entity.id
_entity.type
_entity.pdbx_description
1 polymer ?
#
loop_
_entity_poly.entity_id
_entity_poly.type
_entity_poly.pdbx_seq_one_letter_code
_entity_poly.pdbx_strand_id
1 'polypeptide(L)'
;MSLLAQQIIIFALGAAALISGIWLFAHARDVARVFRTVPQIEPGPGRKQASRKTVVGMLILFNLSWIGALLFWAVTYGAVF
;
A
#
# COMPACT_ATOMS: atom_id res chain seq x y z
N MET A 1 7.94 -20.25 16.08
CA MET A 1 8.44 -19.81 14.76
C MET A 1 9.89 -19.38 14.90
N SER A 2 10.78 -19.68 13.95
CA SER A 2 12.20 -19.30 14.08
C SER A 2 12.41 -17.79 13.89
N LEU A 3 13.49 -17.25 14.46
CA LEU A 3 13.87 -15.84 14.27
C LEU A 3 14.02 -15.49 12.79
N LEU A 4 14.64 -16.39 12.01
CA LEU A 4 14.80 -16.20 10.57
C LEU A 4 13.44 -16.08 9.86
N ALA A 5 12.47 -16.92 10.20
CA ALA A 5 11.13 -16.83 9.63
C ALA A 5 10.44 -15.51 10.01
N GLN A 6 10.62 -15.02 11.24
CA GLN A 6 10.09 -13.72 11.66
C GLN A 6 10.69 -12.56 10.84
N GLN A 7 12.01 -12.57 10.64
CA GLN A 7 12.71 -11.57 9.85
C GLN A 7 12.23 -11.55 8.40
N ILE A 8 12.07 -12.73 7.78
CA ILE A 8 11.58 -12.86 6.41
C ILE A 8 10.15 -12.29 6.29
N ILE A 9 9.27 -12.63 7.23
CA ILE A 9 7.87 -12.16 7.19
C ILE A 9 7.81 -10.64 7.33
N ILE A 10 8.48 -10.06 8.33
CA ILE A 10 8.53 -8.59 8.52
C ILE A 10 9.14 -7.91 7.29
N PHE A 11 10.24 -8.44 6.76
CA PHE A 11 10.89 -7.87 5.58
C PHE A 11 9.96 -7.88 4.37
N ALA A 12 9.27 -9.00 4.11
CA ALA A 12 8.34 -9.12 3.00
C ALA A 12 7.16 -8.14 3.12
N LEU A 13 6.57 -8.02 4.31
CA LEU A 13 5.50 -7.07 4.58
C LEU A 13 5.97 -5.61 4.43
N GLY A 14 7.16 -5.29 4.97
CA GLY A 14 7.76 -3.96 4.83
C GLY A 14 8.07 -3.61 3.37
N ALA A 15 8.68 -4.52 2.61
CA ALA A 15 8.98 -4.33 1.20
C ALA A 15 7.70 -4.14 0.37
N ALA A 16 6.66 -4.95 0.62
CA ALA A 16 5.37 -4.80 -0.05
C ALA A 16 4.71 -3.45 0.26
N ALA A 17 4.74 -2.99 1.51
CA ALA A 17 4.25 -1.68 1.91
C ALA A 17 5.03 -0.54 1.24
N LEU A 18 6.36 -0.63 1.18
CA LEU A 18 7.19 0.40 0.54
C LEU A 18 6.96 0.47 -0.97
N ILE A 19 6.99 -0.67 -1.66
CA ILE A 19 6.79 -0.73 -3.12
C ILE A 19 5.41 -0.18 -3.48
N SER A 20 4.35 -0.64 -2.80
CA SER A 20 2.99 -0.15 -3.05
C SER A 20 2.82 1.32 -2.64
N GLY A 21 3.40 1.75 -1.53
CA GLY A 21 3.36 3.15 -1.08
C GLY A 21 4.05 4.11 -2.04
N ILE A 22 5.28 3.79 -2.48
CA ILE A 22 6.03 4.57 -3.48
C ILE A 22 5.21 4.66 -4.78
N TRP A 23 4.64 3.54 -5.21
CA TRP A 23 3.79 3.53 -6.40
C TRP A 23 2.56 4.43 -6.24
N LEU A 24 1.88 4.37 -5.09
CA LEU A 24 0.71 5.22 -4.78
C LEU A 24 1.07 6.70 -4.76
N PHE A 25 2.23 7.07 -4.21
CA PHE A 25 2.72 8.45 -4.25
C PHE A 25 3.01 8.93 -5.68
N ALA A 26 3.67 8.10 -6.49
CA ALA A 26 3.93 8.41 -7.90
C ALA A 26 2.64 8.55 -8.73
N HIS A 27 1.53 7.98 -8.25
CA HIS A 27 0.20 7.99 -8.86
C HIS A 27 -0.86 8.71 -7.99
N ALA A 28 -0.46 9.67 -7.14
CA ALA A 28 -1.36 10.32 -6.20
C ALA A 28 -2.60 10.98 -6.86
N ARG A 29 -2.46 11.48 -8.10
CA ARG A 29 -3.59 12.02 -8.88
C ARG A 29 -4.61 10.95 -9.26
N ASP A 30 -4.14 9.76 -9.63
CA ASP A 30 -5.02 8.64 -9.97
C ASP A 30 -5.70 8.09 -8.71
N VAL A 31 -5.00 8.07 -7.57
CA VAL A 31 -5.59 7.77 -6.25
C VAL A 31 -6.71 8.76 -5.93
N ALA A 32 -6.46 10.06 -6.05
CA ALA A 32 -7.47 11.09 -5.80
C ALA A 32 -8.69 10.92 -6.71
N ARG A 33 -8.51 10.52 -7.98
CA ARG A 33 -9.62 10.26 -8.91
C ARG A 33 -10.54 9.13 -8.42
N VAL A 34 -10.01 8.09 -7.78
CA VAL A 34 -10.82 6.96 -7.27
C VAL A 34 -11.79 7.40 -6.17
N PHE A 35 -11.42 8.40 -5.36
CA PHE A 35 -12.21 8.88 -4.24
C PHE A 35 -13.03 10.14 -4.55
N ARG A 36 -12.82 10.76 -5.72
CA ARG A 36 -13.57 11.95 -6.13
C ARG A 36 -14.88 11.57 -6.81
N THR A 37 -15.92 12.32 -6.50
CA THR A 37 -17.26 12.22 -7.11
C THR A 37 -17.40 13.09 -8.36
N VAL A 38 -16.60 14.16 -8.49
CA VAL A 38 -16.66 15.09 -9.62
C VAL A 38 -15.42 14.95 -10.52
N PRO A 39 -15.57 14.83 -11.85
CA PRO A 39 -14.45 14.77 -12.77
C PRO A 39 -13.65 16.08 -12.75
N GLN A 40 -12.32 16.00 -12.62
CA GLN A 40 -11.46 17.16 -12.79
C GLN A 40 -11.23 17.39 -14.29
N ILE A 41 -11.63 18.56 -14.79
CA ILE A 41 -11.30 19.02 -16.14
C ILE A 41 -9.84 19.51 -16.07
N GLU A 42 -8.89 18.67 -16.51
CA GLU A 42 -7.49 19.08 -16.64
C GLU A 42 -7.28 19.68 -18.05
N PRO A 43 -6.80 20.94 -18.17
CA PRO A 43 -6.41 21.51 -19.45
C PRO A 43 -5.10 20.86 -19.94
N GLY A 44 -5.12 20.25 -21.12
CA GLY A 44 -3.94 19.70 -21.81
C GLY A 44 -4.06 18.22 -22.19
N PRO A 45 -3.11 17.68 -22.99
CA PRO A 45 -3.08 16.26 -23.32
C PRO A 45 -2.86 15.46 -22.03
N GLY A 46 -3.90 14.76 -21.56
CA GLY A 46 -3.90 14.05 -20.28
C GLY A 46 -2.77 13.03 -20.20
N ARG A 47 -2.07 12.98 -19.06
CA ARG A 47 -1.09 11.92 -18.76
C ARG A 47 -1.79 10.57 -18.76
N LYS A 48 -1.11 9.50 -19.20
CA LYS A 48 -1.63 8.12 -19.10
C LYS A 48 -1.97 7.80 -17.65
N GLN A 49 -3.25 7.54 -17.41
CA GLN A 49 -3.82 7.30 -16.09
C GLN A 49 -3.74 5.81 -15.76
N ALA A 50 -3.41 5.48 -14.52
CA ALA A 50 -3.53 4.11 -14.05
C ALA A 50 -5.00 3.66 -14.03
N SER A 51 -5.24 2.37 -14.30
CA SER A 51 -6.60 1.83 -14.21
C SER A 51 -7.12 1.86 -12.77
N ARG A 52 -8.43 2.06 -12.59
CA ARG A 52 -9.06 2.02 -11.24
C ARG A 52 -8.76 0.72 -10.50
N LYS A 53 -8.70 -0.42 -11.22
CA LYS A 53 -8.37 -1.73 -10.65
C LYS A 53 -6.95 -1.75 -10.10
N THR A 54 -5.98 -1.19 -10.82
CA THR A 54 -4.58 -1.10 -10.38
C THR A 54 -4.45 -0.25 -9.12
N VAL A 55 -5.10 0.93 -9.10
CA VAL A 55 -5.07 1.83 -7.94
C VAL A 55 -5.67 1.17 -6.70
N VAL A 56 -6.85 0.55 -6.84
CA VAL A 56 -7.50 -0.19 -5.74
C VAL A 56 -6.64 -1.37 -5.28
N GLY A 57 -6.05 -2.13 -6.21
CA GLY A 57 -5.15 -3.23 -5.88
C GLY A 57 -3.93 -2.78 -5.07
N MET A 58 -3.32 -1.65 -5.44
CA MET A 58 -2.18 -1.08 -4.72
C MET A 58 -2.58 -0.53 -3.35
N LEU A 59 -3.77 0.07 -3.21
CA LEU A 59 -4.31 0.48 -1.90
C LEU A 59 -4.55 -0.72 -0.98
N ILE A 60 -5.11 -1.81 -1.51
CA ILE A 60 -5.33 -3.05 -0.74
C ILE A 60 -3.98 -3.64 -0.33
N LEU A 61 -3.03 -3.78 -1.26
CA LEU A 61 -1.71 -4.32 -0.99
C LEU A 61 -0.98 -3.50 0.09
N PHE A 62 -0.99 -2.18 -0.03
CA PHE A 62 -0.41 -1.28 0.97
C PHE A 62 -1.03 -1.53 2.35
N ASN A 63 -2.37 -1.50 2.44
CA ASN A 63 -3.08 -1.66 3.71
C ASN A 63 -2.86 -3.04 4.35
N LEU A 64 -3.00 -4.11 3.58
CA LEU A 64 -2.76 -5.46 4.08
C LEU A 64 -1.33 -5.64 4.57
N SER A 65 -0.36 -5.01 3.91
CA SER A 65 1.05 -5.13 4.27
C SER A 65 1.37 -4.44 5.59
N TRP A 66 0.99 -3.17 5.79
CA TRP A 66 1.33 -2.46 7.03
C TRP A 66 0.47 -2.93 8.22
N ILE A 67 -0.81 -3.22 8.02
CA ILE A 67 -1.67 -3.80 9.07
C ILE A 67 -1.16 -5.19 9.43
N GLY A 68 -0.82 -6.00 8.42
CA GLY A 68 -0.22 -7.31 8.63
C GLY A 68 1.08 -7.23 9.43
N ALA A 69 1.95 -6.26 9.14
CA ALA A 69 3.19 -6.04 9.90
C ALA A 69 2.90 -5.69 11.37
N LEU A 70 1.94 -4.80 11.63
CA LEU A 70 1.56 -4.44 13.00
C LEU A 70 0.94 -5.59 13.76
N LEU A 71 0.00 -6.33 13.16
CA LEU A 71 -0.61 -7.50 13.78
C LEU A 71 0.44 -8.58 14.07
N PHE A 72 1.33 -8.83 13.11
CA PHE A 72 2.42 -9.76 13.27
C PHE A 72 3.33 -9.36 14.43
N TRP A 73 3.72 -8.09 14.50
CA TRP A 73 4.54 -7.57 15.59
C TRP A 73 3.81 -7.64 16.94
N ALA A 74 2.54 -7.27 16.99
CA ALA A 74 1.74 -7.30 18.23
C ALA A 74 1.63 -8.72 18.80
N VAL A 75 1.45 -9.73 17.94
CA VAL A 75 1.35 -11.14 18.36
C VAL A 75 2.72 -11.74 18.72
N THR A 76 3.79 -11.32 18.05
CA THR A 76 5.14 -11.90 18.26
C THR A 76 5.95 -11.21 19.35
N TYR A 77 5.74 -9.91 19.58
CA TYR A 77 6.50 -9.09 20.55
C TYR A 77 5.61 -8.31 21.53
N GLY A 78 4.36 -7.98 21.15
CA GLY A 78 3.45 -7.19 21.98
C GLY A 78 2.74 -7.95 23.11
N ALA A 79 2.87 -9.28 23.17
CA ALA A 79 2.29 -10.11 24.23
C ALA A 79 3.15 -10.19 25.52
N VAL A 80 4.19 -9.36 25.65
CA VAL A 80 5.18 -9.38 26.76
C VAL A 80 5.31 -8.02 27.44
N PHE A 81 4.18 -7.38 27.76
CA PHE A 81 4.14 -6.27 28.71
C PHE A 81 3.30 -6.66 29.93
#